data_AF-A0A367IQP3-F1
#
_entry.id   AF-A0A367IQP3-F1
#
_cell.length_a   1.000
_cell.length_b   1.000
_cell.length_c   1.000
_cell.angle_alpha   90.00
_cell.angle_beta   90.00
_cell.angle_gamma   90.00
#
_symmetry.space_group_name_H-M   'P 1'
#
loop_
_entity.id
_entity.type
_entity.pdbx_description
1 polymer ?
#
loop_
_entity_poly.entity_id
_entity_poly.type
_entity_poly.pdbx_seq_one_letter_code
_entity_poly.pdbx_strand_id
1 'polypeptide(L)'
;MRHRSKAAVNLINSTLAVEEPNVTSIAIRPGVVDTEMQNMIRSTGASGMKDDHAKFIELHRDGKLVKPEDPAHVLAALANQPPKHLSGGFFSWNDEDMKPFNRAK
;
A
#
# COMPACT_ATOMS: atom_id res chain seq x y z
N MET A 1 -5.27 7.00 -7.01
CA MET A 1 -5.79 6.96 -5.62
C MET A 1 -6.85 8.07 -5.51
N ARG A 2 -8.14 7.75 -5.29
CA ARG A 2 -9.24 8.76 -5.36
C ARG A 2 -9.63 9.41 -4.02
N HIS A 3 -8.97 9.07 -2.91
CA HIS A 3 -9.27 9.64 -1.59
C HIS A 3 -8.25 10.72 -1.19
N ARG A 4 -8.75 11.89 -0.76
CA ARG A 4 -7.95 13.08 -0.46
C ARG A 4 -6.87 12.87 0.61
N SER A 5 -7.17 12.12 1.67
CA SER A 5 -6.20 11.82 2.73
C SER A 5 -4.99 11.03 2.23
N LYS A 6 -5.21 10.03 1.36
CA LYS A 6 -4.13 9.22 0.77
C LYS A 6 -3.25 10.04 -0.16
N ALA A 7 -3.85 10.94 -0.94
CA ALA A 7 -3.09 11.87 -1.78
C ALA A 7 -2.24 12.83 -0.93
N ALA A 8 -2.77 13.31 0.20
CA ALA A 8 -2.01 14.16 1.12
C ALA A 8 -0.78 13.45 1.72
N VAL A 9 -0.91 12.16 2.09
CA VAL A 9 0.24 11.37 2.58
C VAL A 9 1.32 11.22 1.50
N ASN A 10 0.94 10.98 0.25
CA ASN A 10 1.90 10.91 -0.85
C ASN A 10 2.62 12.25 -1.09
N LEU A 11 1.92 13.37 -0.91
CA LEU A 11 2.54 14.70 -1.00
C LEU A 11 3.56 14.90 0.13
N ILE A 12 3.18 14.58 1.38
CA ILE A 12 4.08 14.64 2.54
C ILE A 12 5.34 13.81 2.29
N ASN A 13 5.19 12.61 1.72
CA ASN A 13 6.30 11.75 1.35
C ASN A 13 7.28 12.43 0.38
N SER A 14 6.76 13.03 -0.69
CA SER A 14 7.60 13.74 -1.67
C SER A 14 8.27 14.99 -1.09
N THR A 15 7.58 15.71 -0.20
CA THR A 15 8.14 16.90 0.46
C THR A 15 9.27 16.54 1.40
N LEU A 16 9.07 15.53 2.28
CA LEU A 16 10.11 15.09 3.22
C LEU A 16 11.38 14.64 2.51
N ALA A 17 11.25 13.96 1.35
CA ALA A 17 12.40 13.50 0.59
C ALA A 17 13.29 14.64 0.06
N VAL A 18 12.70 15.83 -0.16
CA VAL A 18 13.42 17.02 -0.62
C VAL A 18 13.95 17.84 0.56
N GLU A 19 13.15 18.02 1.61
CA GLU A 19 13.49 18.85 2.76
C GLU A 19 14.53 18.19 3.68
N GLU A 20 14.51 16.86 3.82
CA GLU A 20 15.36 16.12 4.74
C GLU A 20 16.19 15.02 4.03
N PRO A 21 17.31 15.34 3.36
CA PRO A 21 18.12 14.36 2.60
C PRO A 21 18.75 13.22 3.42
N ASN A 22 18.74 13.37 4.75
CA ASN A 22 19.20 12.36 5.69
C ASN A 22 18.11 11.34 6.05
N VAL A 23 16.84 11.66 5.77
CA VAL A 23 15.69 10.79 5.99
C VAL A 23 15.27 10.19 4.65
N THR A 24 14.99 8.88 4.64
CA THR A 24 14.40 8.22 3.47
C THR A 24 12.91 8.07 3.70
N SER A 25 12.11 8.64 2.82
CA SER A 25 10.64 8.61 2.90
C SER A 25 10.11 7.84 1.69
N ILE A 26 9.34 6.77 1.90
CA ILE A 26 8.82 5.94 0.80
C ILE A 26 7.34 5.67 1.07
N ALA A 27 6.48 5.93 0.08
CA ALA A 27 5.06 5.64 0.16
C ALA A 27 4.74 4.31 -0.54
N ILE A 28 4.22 3.33 0.20
CA ILE A 28 3.88 2.01 -0.34
C ILE A 28 2.37 1.80 -0.37
N ARG A 29 1.86 1.33 -1.51
CA ARG A 29 0.51 0.82 -1.68
C ARG A 29 0.52 -0.70 -1.48
N PRO A 30 -0.04 -1.22 -0.37
CA PRO A 30 -0.01 -2.65 -0.04
C PRO A 30 -1.02 -3.50 -0.84
N GLY A 31 -1.78 -2.91 -1.76
CA GLY A 31 -2.82 -3.59 -2.51
C GLY A 31 -4.11 -3.78 -1.70
N VAL A 32 -4.95 -4.73 -2.14
CA VAL A 32 -6.16 -5.12 -1.42
C VAL A 32 -5.80 -6.32 -0.54
N VAL A 33 -5.43 -6.02 0.69
CA VAL A 33 -4.95 -7.01 1.66
C VAL A 33 -6.13 -7.63 2.41
N ASP A 34 -6.05 -8.93 2.67
CA ASP A 34 -7.03 -9.64 3.49
C ASP A 34 -6.85 -9.31 4.98
N THR A 35 -7.46 -8.21 5.43
CA THR A 35 -7.45 -7.76 6.83
C THR A 35 -8.88 -7.58 7.32
N GLU A 36 -9.08 -7.38 8.62
CA GLU A 36 -10.40 -7.10 9.23
C GLU A 36 -11.19 -5.95 8.57
N MET A 37 -10.51 -5.10 7.79
CA MET A 37 -11.11 -4.09 6.93
C MET A 37 -12.11 -4.66 5.91
N GLN A 38 -11.96 -5.93 5.48
CA GLN A 38 -12.92 -6.64 4.63
C GLN A 38 -14.28 -6.82 5.33
N ASN A 39 -14.29 -7.09 6.64
CA ASN A 39 -15.53 -7.21 7.42
C ASN A 39 -16.25 -5.86 7.52
N MET A 40 -15.49 -4.76 7.64
CA MET A 40 -16.02 -3.41 7.69
C MET A 40 -16.59 -2.96 6.32
N ILE A 41 -15.92 -3.29 5.22
CA ILE A 41 -16.40 -3.03 3.85
C ILE A 41 -17.71 -3.78 3.58
N ARG A 42 -17.85 -5.03 4.07
CA ARG A 42 -19.10 -5.81 3.94
C ARG A 42 -20.24 -5.29 4.81
N SER A 43 -19.95 -4.79 6.01
CA SER A 43 -20.98 -4.34 6.95
C SER A 43 -21.46 -2.90 6.72
N THR A 44 -20.57 -1.99 6.30
CA THR A 44 -20.87 -0.55 6.18
C THR A 44 -20.55 0.05 4.80
N GLY A 45 -19.89 -0.69 3.90
CA GLY A 45 -19.46 -0.17 2.59
C GLY A 45 -20.61 0.14 1.62
N ALA A 46 -21.80 -0.43 1.79
CA ALA A 46 -22.94 -0.21 0.90
C ALA A 46 -23.42 1.26 0.89
N SER A 47 -23.30 1.98 2.01
CA SER A 47 -23.74 3.39 2.10
C SER A 47 -22.70 4.39 1.56
N GLY A 48 -21.42 4.02 1.53
CA GLY A 48 -20.31 4.94 1.21
C GLY A 48 -19.51 4.62 -0.05
N MET A 49 -19.55 3.38 -0.56
CA MET A 49 -18.59 2.92 -1.60
C MET A 49 -19.17 2.65 -3.00
N LYS A 50 -20.47 2.86 -3.25
CA LYS A 50 -21.12 2.71 -4.58
C LYS A 50 -20.49 1.57 -5.43
N ASP A 51 -19.96 1.87 -6.61
CA ASP A 51 -19.43 0.90 -7.59
C ASP A 51 -18.16 0.15 -7.15
N ASP A 52 -17.42 0.69 -6.17
CA ASP A 52 -16.21 0.04 -5.67
C ASP A 52 -16.55 -1.14 -4.73
N HIS A 53 -17.73 -1.14 -4.11
CA HIS A 53 -18.17 -2.23 -3.22
C HIS A 53 -18.28 -3.57 -3.96
N ALA A 54 -18.86 -3.58 -5.17
CA ALA A 54 -18.98 -4.78 -5.99
C ALA A 54 -17.60 -5.38 -6.35
N LYS A 55 -16.62 -4.53 -6.69
CA LYS A 55 -15.24 -4.96 -6.95
C LYS A 55 -14.57 -5.58 -5.73
N PHE A 56 -14.80 -5.03 -4.53
CA PHE A 56 -14.25 -5.62 -3.29
C PHE A 56 -14.86 -6.98 -2.97
N ILE A 57 -16.16 -7.18 -3.24
CA ILE A 57 -16.82 -8.49 -3.10
C ILE A 57 -16.24 -9.49 -4.11
N GLU A 58 -16.09 -9.11 -5.37
CA GLU A 58 -15.51 -9.99 -6.40
C GLU A 58 -14.05 -10.35 -6.11
N LEU A 59 -13.23 -9.41 -5.64
CA LEU A 59 -11.84 -9.67 -5.28
C LEU A 59 -11.70 -10.70 -4.14
N HIS A 60 -12.63 -10.69 -3.18
CA HIS A 60 -12.69 -11.72 -2.15
C HIS A 60 -13.21 -13.05 -2.71
N ARG A 61 -14.29 -13.03 -3.51
CA ARG A 61 -14.86 -14.25 -4.12
C ARG A 61 -13.84 -14.98 -4.99
N ASP A 62 -13.03 -14.23 -5.74
CA ASP A 62 -12.04 -14.76 -6.65
C ASP A 62 -10.73 -15.17 -5.93
N GLY A 63 -10.63 -15.03 -4.62
CA GLY A 63 -9.43 -15.37 -3.85
C GLY A 63 -8.19 -14.55 -4.23
N LYS A 64 -8.38 -13.38 -4.84
CA LYS A 64 -7.29 -12.49 -5.32
C LYS A 64 -6.80 -11.54 -4.23
N LEU A 65 -7.11 -11.82 -2.96
CA LEU A 65 -6.66 -11.00 -1.85
C LEU A 65 -5.18 -11.23 -1.60
N VAL A 66 -4.48 -10.13 -1.37
CA VAL A 66 -3.07 -10.17 -1.01
C VAL A 66 -2.97 -10.66 0.42
N LYS A 67 -2.11 -11.66 0.65
CA LYS A 67 -1.78 -12.14 1.98
C LYS A 67 -1.09 -11.01 2.76
N PRO A 68 -1.52 -10.65 3.98
CA PRO A 68 -0.93 -9.57 4.76
C PRO A 68 0.59 -9.65 4.92
N GLU A 69 1.12 -10.87 4.95
CA GLU A 69 2.55 -11.13 5.13
C GLU A 69 3.39 -10.62 3.96
N ASP A 70 2.84 -10.57 2.74
CA ASP A 70 3.58 -10.17 1.55
C ASP A 70 3.94 -8.67 1.54
N PRO A 71 2.98 -7.72 1.62
CA PRO A 71 3.30 -6.30 1.72
C PRO A 71 3.96 -5.96 3.07
N ALA A 72 3.68 -6.70 4.15
CA ALA A 72 4.35 -6.50 5.43
C ALA A 72 5.85 -6.80 5.35
N HIS A 73 6.24 -7.85 4.62
CA HIS A 73 7.65 -8.18 4.42
C HIS A 73 8.39 -7.08 3.65
N VAL A 74 7.78 -6.54 2.60
CA VAL A 74 8.32 -5.41 1.83
C VAL A 74 8.52 -4.19 2.74
N LEU A 75 7.51 -3.84 3.54
CA LEU A 75 7.62 -2.72 4.49
C LEU A 75 8.74 -2.94 5.52
N ALA A 76 8.86 -4.14 6.09
CA ALA A 76 9.90 -4.47 7.05
C ALA A 76 11.31 -4.40 6.42
N ALA A 77 11.47 -4.92 5.20
CA ALA A 77 12.74 -4.90 4.49
C ALA A 77 13.17 -3.47 4.12
N LEU A 78 12.23 -2.63 3.65
CA LEU A 78 12.48 -1.22 3.38
C LEU A 78 12.84 -0.44 4.65
N ALA A 79 12.18 -0.73 5.79
CA ALA A 79 12.51 -0.08 7.06
C ALA A 79 13.89 -0.49 7.58
N ASN A 80 14.29 -1.74 7.37
CA ASN A 80 15.60 -2.25 7.81
C ASN A 80 16.75 -1.69 6.97
N GLN A 81 16.56 -1.56 5.64
CA GLN A 81 17.58 -1.04 4.75
C GLN A 81 16.94 -0.08 3.72
N PRO A 82 16.70 1.18 4.11
CA PRO A 82 15.95 2.12 3.27
C PRO A 82 16.82 2.61 2.10
N PRO A 83 16.47 2.25 0.85
CA PRO A 83 17.25 2.66 -0.31
C PRO A 83 17.00 4.14 -0.64
N LYS A 84 18.04 4.98 -0.56
CA LYS A 84 17.92 6.43 -0.82
C LYS A 84 17.36 6.77 -2.21
N HIS A 85 17.65 5.96 -3.23
CA HIS A 85 17.18 6.21 -4.59
C HIS A 85 15.65 6.05 -4.77
N LEU A 86 14.97 5.43 -3.80
CA LEU A 86 13.50 5.31 -3.79
C LEU A 86 12.83 6.42 -2.96
N SER A 87 13.61 7.30 -2.31
CA SER A 87 13.07 8.36 -1.46
C SER A 87 12.18 9.32 -2.26
N GLY A 88 11.02 9.66 -1.69
CA GLY A 88 9.99 10.50 -2.33
C GLY A 88 9.10 9.75 -3.31
N GLY A 89 9.41 8.49 -3.61
CA GLY A 89 8.65 7.66 -4.54
C GLY A 89 7.37 7.07 -3.94
N PHE A 90 6.46 6.70 -4.83
CA PHE A 90 5.23 5.99 -4.52
C PHE A 90 5.18 4.69 -5.32
N PHE A 91 5.18 3.54 -4.64
CA PHE A 91 5.27 2.22 -5.25
C PHE A 91 4.15 1.31 -4.76
N SER A 92 3.71 0.37 -5.59
CA SER A 92 2.96 -0.80 -5.12
C SER A 92 3.92 -1.82 -4.54
N TRP A 93 3.49 -2.57 -3.53
CA TRP A 93 4.30 -3.63 -2.92
C TRP A 93 4.82 -4.68 -3.91
N ASN A 94 4.15 -4.85 -5.06
CA ASN A 94 4.47 -5.81 -6.10
C ASN A 94 5.08 -5.18 -7.37
N ASP A 95 5.48 -3.91 -7.32
CA ASP A 95 6.20 -3.29 -8.44
C ASP A 95 7.58 -3.95 -8.63
N GLU A 96 8.18 -3.79 -9.82
CA GLU A 96 9.49 -4.36 -10.15
C GLU A 96 10.58 -3.92 -9.16
N ASP A 97 10.56 -2.65 -8.76
CA ASP A 97 11.50 -2.07 -7.79
C ASP A 97 11.37 -2.69 -6.39
N MET A 98 10.23 -3.31 -6.07
CA MET A 98 9.98 -3.96 -4.78
C MET A 98 10.41 -5.43 -4.75
N LYS A 99 10.69 -6.04 -5.91
CA LYS A 99 11.10 -7.46 -5.99
C LYS A 99 12.24 -7.85 -5.05
N PRO A 100 13.30 -7.03 -4.88
CA PRO A 100 14.39 -7.36 -3.95
C PRO A 100 13.94 -7.43 -2.48
N PHE A 101 12.81 -6.81 -2.14
CA PHE A 101 12.24 -6.73 -0.79
C PHE A 101 11.09 -7.73 -0.58
N ASN A 102 10.74 -8.52 -1.60
CA ASN A 102 9.70 -9.53 -1.49
C ASN A 102 10.15 -10.68 -0.59
N ARG A 103 9.17 -11.28 0.07
CA ARG A 103 9.39 -12.48 0.88
C ARG A 103 9.97 -13.61 0.03
N ALA A 104 11.06 -14.23 0.52
CA ALA A 104 11.58 -15.45 -0.07
C ALA A 104 10.50 -16.55 -0.04
N LYS A 105 10.34 -17.27 -1.17
CA LYS A 105 9.43 -18.40 -1.28
C LYS A 105 9.94 -19.61 -0.49
#